data_AF-A0AA39GQU4-F1
#
_entry.id   AF-A0AA39GQU4-F1
#
_cell.length_a   1.000
_cell.length_b   1.000
_cell.length_c   1.000
_cell.angle_alpha   90.00
_cell.angle_beta   90.00
_cell.angle_gamma   90.00
#
_symmetry.space_group_name_H-M   'P 1'
#
loop_
_entity.id
_entity.type
_entity.pdbx_description
1 polymer ?
#
loop_
_entity_poly.entity_id
_entity_poly.type
_entity_poly.pdbx_seq_one_letter_code
_entity_poly.pdbx_strand_id
1 'polypeptide(L)'
;MSSNEDKTPATQIISPSLSLPSSSTTSSPRYDEPLKYFTSKPWCNKLLTQPDTHIFLPQCRNPLTERQDQFFTTTLGAPGGMGHMLCFFAHPASSLRDPKTPITKVHTLYSIGEKLTGISGILHGGVTLAFVDEAMSQVVELNSALGKEGATWTNTSVTGTLECKFLKGIPAEGVLLATAWLEGTERRKSFIRCEVVNEDGEKLASVKSVWVSLLPNL
;
A
#
# COMPACT_ATOMS: atom_id res chain seq x y z
N MET A 1 15.86 9.34 36.43
CA MET A 1 15.54 8.08 35.75
C MET A 1 14.23 8.30 35.02
N SER A 2 14.28 8.82 33.79
CA SER A 2 13.09 8.92 32.93
C SER A 2 12.97 7.59 32.20
N SER A 3 11.84 6.93 32.35
CA SER A 3 11.49 5.71 31.62
C SER A 3 11.69 5.95 30.13
N ASN A 4 12.47 5.06 29.50
CA ASN A 4 12.40 4.85 28.05
C ASN A 4 10.98 4.35 27.77
N GLU A 5 10.06 5.28 27.49
CA GLU A 5 8.85 4.94 26.77
C GLU A 5 9.27 4.29 25.46
N ASP A 6 8.72 3.11 25.23
CA ASP A 6 8.92 2.28 24.06
C ASP A 6 8.52 3.10 22.82
N LYS A 7 9.49 3.75 22.17
CA LYS A 7 9.30 4.58 20.97
C LYS A 7 9.08 3.70 19.74
N THR A 8 8.12 2.78 19.80
CA THR A 8 7.58 2.21 18.57
C THR A 8 6.76 3.34 17.92
N PRO A 9 7.10 3.81 16.69
CA PRO A 9 6.28 4.80 16.02
C PRO A 9 4.85 4.27 15.93
N ALA A 10 3.88 5.01 16.44
CA ALA A 10 2.48 4.62 16.35
C ALA A 10 2.12 4.52 14.86
N THR A 11 1.91 3.30 14.37
CA THR A 11 1.47 3.09 12.99
C THR A 11 0.08 3.66 12.78
N GLN A 12 -0.14 4.25 11.61
CA GLN A 12 -1.45 4.73 11.20
C GLN A 12 -2.21 3.73 10.33
N ILE A 13 -1.63 2.55 10.08
CA ILE A 13 -2.30 1.45 9.41
C ILE A 13 -3.50 0.99 10.25
N ILE A 14 -4.67 0.92 9.64
CA ILE A 14 -5.87 0.35 10.29
C ILE A 14 -6.06 -1.07 9.77
N SER A 15 -6.02 -2.05 10.65
CA SER A 15 -6.32 -3.44 10.32
C SER A 15 -6.95 -4.14 11.53
N PRO A 16 -8.26 -4.37 11.52
CA PRO A 16 -8.93 -5.11 12.60
C PRO A 16 -8.37 -6.51 12.81
N SER A 17 -8.05 -7.24 11.72
CA SER A 17 -7.49 -8.60 11.82
C SER A 17 -6.08 -8.65 12.40
N LEU A 18 -5.32 -7.56 12.27
CA LEU A 18 -3.98 -7.41 12.84
C LEU A 18 -3.98 -6.57 14.12
N SER A 19 -5.14 -6.17 14.64
CA SER A 19 -5.25 -5.29 15.81
C SER A 19 -4.38 -4.02 15.68
N LEU A 20 -4.38 -3.40 14.50
CA LEU A 20 -3.62 -2.18 14.19
C LEU A 20 -4.56 -0.96 13.99
N PRO A 21 -4.21 0.22 14.53
CA PRO A 21 -3.23 0.39 15.61
C PRO A 21 -3.74 -0.28 16.90
N SER A 22 -2.81 -0.59 17.81
CA SER A 22 -3.08 -1.32 19.06
C SER A 22 -4.12 -0.67 19.98
N SER A 23 -4.42 0.62 19.77
CA SER A 23 -5.38 1.42 20.53
C SER A 23 -6.71 1.68 19.81
N SER A 24 -6.91 1.20 18.58
CA SER A 24 -8.12 1.53 17.80
C SER A 24 -9.34 0.69 18.17
N THR A 25 -10.49 1.36 18.22
CA THR A 25 -11.82 0.72 18.19
C THR A 25 -12.02 -0.03 16.87
N THR A 26 -12.72 -1.16 16.93
CA THR A 26 -12.91 -2.12 15.83
C THR A 26 -13.61 -1.57 14.58
N SER A 27 -14.18 -0.36 14.61
CA SER A 27 -14.83 0.28 13.47
C SER A 27 -14.29 1.70 13.27
N SER A 28 -13.98 2.01 12.01
CA SER A 28 -13.55 3.32 11.55
C SER A 28 -14.13 3.52 10.15
N PRO A 29 -14.92 4.59 9.89
CA PRO A 29 -15.48 4.84 8.56
C PRO A 29 -14.41 4.85 7.46
N ARG A 30 -13.19 5.30 7.78
CA ARG A 30 -12.04 5.31 6.86
C ARG A 30 -11.67 3.92 6.34
N TYR A 31 -11.88 2.87 7.15
CA TYR A 31 -11.66 1.47 6.79
C TYR A 31 -12.94 0.81 6.23
N ASP A 32 -14.08 1.06 6.88
CA ASP A 32 -15.35 0.41 6.56
C ASP A 32 -15.88 0.81 5.18
N GLU A 33 -15.69 2.06 4.76
CA GLU A 33 -16.14 2.54 3.44
C GLU A 33 -15.39 1.90 2.26
N PRO A 34 -14.04 1.92 2.19
CA PRO A 34 -13.31 1.17 1.16
C PRO A 34 -13.62 -0.32 1.18
N LEU A 35 -13.72 -0.95 2.36
CA LEU A 35 -14.05 -2.37 2.46
C LEU A 35 -15.42 -2.66 1.85
N LYS A 36 -16.45 -1.89 2.20
CA LYS A 36 -17.79 -2.00 1.61
C LYS A 36 -17.77 -1.77 0.10
N TYR A 37 -17.03 -0.77 -0.37
CA TYR A 37 -16.91 -0.48 -1.80
C TYR A 37 -16.30 -1.67 -2.56
N PHE A 38 -15.14 -2.16 -2.14
CA PHE A 38 -14.45 -3.23 -2.86
C PHE A 38 -15.17 -4.59 -2.73
N THR A 39 -15.76 -4.91 -1.59
CA THR A 39 -16.57 -6.15 -1.44
C THR A 39 -17.86 -6.11 -2.27
N SER A 40 -18.36 -4.94 -2.65
CA SER A 40 -19.47 -4.82 -3.61
C SER A 40 -19.11 -5.19 -5.06
N LYS A 41 -17.81 -5.25 -5.39
CA LYS A 41 -17.32 -5.66 -6.72
C LYS A 41 -16.99 -7.16 -6.70
N PRO A 42 -17.63 -8.00 -7.53
CA PRO A 42 -17.46 -9.45 -7.45
C PRO A 42 -16.01 -9.94 -7.53
N TRP A 43 -15.20 -9.35 -8.40
CA TRP A 43 -13.81 -9.76 -8.59
C TRP A 43 -12.92 -9.36 -7.40
N CYS A 44 -13.10 -8.16 -6.86
CA CYS A 44 -12.40 -7.73 -5.64
C CYS A 44 -12.83 -8.57 -4.43
N ASN A 45 -14.14 -8.83 -4.27
CA ASN A 45 -14.64 -9.65 -3.18
C ASN A 45 -14.02 -11.06 -3.20
N LYS A 46 -13.87 -11.65 -4.39
CA LYS A 46 -13.20 -12.95 -4.56
C LYS A 46 -11.75 -12.91 -4.06
N LEU A 47 -11.02 -11.81 -4.28
CA LEU A 47 -9.65 -11.64 -3.76
C LEU A 47 -9.63 -11.47 -2.24
N LEU A 48 -10.51 -10.61 -1.71
CA LEU A 48 -10.55 -10.23 -0.30
C LEU A 48 -11.07 -11.35 0.63
N THR A 49 -11.74 -12.36 0.08
CA THR A 49 -12.32 -13.48 0.83
C THR A 49 -11.52 -14.78 0.72
N GLN A 50 -10.34 -14.75 0.07
CA GLN A 50 -9.46 -15.92 0.05
C GLN A 50 -8.97 -16.27 1.47
N PRO A 51 -8.72 -17.57 1.76
CA PRO A 51 -8.13 -17.98 3.03
C PRO A 51 -6.82 -17.22 3.33
N ASP A 52 -6.55 -17.02 4.63
CA ASP A 52 -5.34 -16.33 5.11
C ASP A 52 -5.16 -14.90 4.56
N THR A 53 -6.23 -14.27 4.07
CA THR A 53 -6.20 -12.88 3.60
C THR A 53 -6.39 -11.92 4.76
N HIS A 54 -5.45 -11.00 4.90
CA HIS A 54 -5.48 -9.91 5.87
C HIS A 54 -5.64 -8.59 5.14
N ILE A 55 -6.58 -7.78 5.60
CA ILE A 55 -6.96 -6.51 4.97
C ILE A 55 -6.52 -5.37 5.86
N PHE A 56 -6.03 -4.29 5.25
CA PHE A 56 -5.66 -3.09 5.98
C PHE A 56 -5.88 -1.82 5.15
N LEU A 57 -6.19 -0.73 5.84
CA LEU A 57 -6.14 0.61 5.29
C LEU A 57 -4.69 1.14 5.45
N PRO A 58 -4.06 1.58 4.36
CA PRO A 58 -2.69 2.13 4.40
C PRO A 58 -2.65 3.46 5.14
N GLN A 59 -1.48 3.80 5.70
CA GLN A 59 -1.31 5.02 6.50
C GLN A 59 -1.59 6.31 5.72
N CYS A 60 -1.30 6.34 4.40
CA CYS A 60 -1.56 7.50 3.54
C CYS A 60 -3.04 7.86 3.40
N ARG A 61 -3.95 7.00 3.87
CA ARG A 61 -5.41 7.23 3.96
C ARG A 61 -5.92 7.44 5.39
N ASN A 62 -5.02 7.36 6.36
CA ASN A 62 -5.27 7.65 7.77
C ASN A 62 -4.17 8.55 8.37
N PRO A 63 -3.87 9.71 7.74
CA PRO A 63 -2.75 10.54 8.16
C PRO A 63 -2.93 11.01 9.61
N LEU A 64 -1.82 11.08 10.36
CA LEU A 64 -1.83 11.51 11.76
C LEU A 64 -2.26 12.98 11.91
N THR A 65 -1.97 13.80 10.91
CA THR A 65 -2.33 15.22 10.88
C THR A 65 -2.78 15.63 9.48
N GLU A 66 -3.52 16.73 9.39
CA GLU A 66 -3.94 17.34 8.12
C GLU A 66 -2.78 17.88 7.26
N ARG A 67 -1.52 17.74 7.70
CA ARG A 67 -0.33 18.18 6.95
C ARG A 67 0.44 17.04 6.32
N GLN A 68 0.09 15.78 6.64
CA GLN A 68 0.71 14.59 6.08
C GLN A 68 -0.14 14.02 4.95
N ASP A 69 0.51 13.27 4.05
CA ASP A 69 -0.10 12.53 2.94
C ASP A 69 -1.09 13.34 2.09
N GLN A 70 -0.87 14.66 2.00
CA GLN A 70 -1.77 15.58 1.29
C GLN A 70 -1.95 15.22 -0.17
N PHE A 71 -0.91 14.69 -0.80
CA PHE A 71 -0.98 14.26 -2.18
C PHE A 71 -1.99 13.11 -2.36
N PHE A 72 -1.97 12.08 -1.51
CA PHE A 72 -2.88 10.94 -1.62
C PHE A 72 -4.25 11.17 -0.98
N THR A 73 -4.30 11.86 0.16
CA THR A 73 -5.55 12.11 0.89
C THR A 73 -6.34 13.25 0.27
N THR A 74 -5.71 14.37 -0.07
CA THR A 74 -6.39 15.60 -0.50
C THR A 74 -6.38 15.77 -2.02
N THR A 75 -5.20 15.75 -2.65
CA THR A 75 -5.06 16.04 -4.09
C THR A 75 -5.65 14.92 -4.94
N LEU A 76 -5.14 13.70 -4.79
CA LEU A 76 -5.65 12.54 -5.51
C LEU A 76 -7.00 12.08 -4.94
N GLY A 77 -7.25 12.26 -3.65
CA GLY A 77 -8.52 11.89 -3.00
C GLY A 77 -9.70 12.84 -3.27
N ALA A 78 -9.50 13.91 -4.03
CA ALA A 78 -10.57 14.85 -4.36
C ALA A 78 -11.74 14.19 -5.13
N PRO A 79 -12.97 14.73 -5.07
CA PRO A 79 -14.11 14.17 -5.80
C PRO A 79 -13.84 14.03 -7.30
N GLY A 80 -14.03 12.82 -7.82
CA GLY A 80 -13.68 12.44 -9.20
C GLY A 80 -12.24 11.93 -9.38
N GLY A 81 -11.44 11.90 -8.31
CA GLY A 81 -10.09 11.35 -8.27
C GLY A 81 -10.05 9.88 -7.80
N MET A 82 -9.10 9.56 -6.91
CA MET A 82 -8.95 8.27 -6.25
C MET A 82 -9.91 8.17 -5.06
N GLY A 83 -11.08 7.58 -5.29
CA GLY A 83 -12.15 7.51 -4.28
C GLY A 83 -11.82 6.60 -3.10
N HIS A 84 -11.36 5.38 -3.37
CA HIS A 84 -11.07 4.37 -2.35
C HIS A 84 -9.71 3.72 -2.59
N MET A 85 -9.05 3.34 -1.50
CA MET A 85 -7.81 2.57 -1.51
C MET A 85 -7.87 1.55 -0.37
N LEU A 86 -7.49 0.31 -0.64
CA LEU A 86 -7.47 -0.76 0.36
C LEU A 86 -6.36 -1.75 0.02
N CYS A 87 -5.62 -2.17 1.04
CA CYS A 87 -4.52 -3.11 0.87
C CYS A 87 -4.89 -4.47 1.45
N PHE A 88 -4.32 -5.53 0.89
CA PHE A 88 -4.44 -6.88 1.44
C PHE A 88 -3.21 -7.73 1.11
N PHE A 89 -3.02 -8.80 1.87
CA PHE A 89 -1.97 -9.78 1.64
C PHE A 89 -2.41 -11.15 2.16
N ALA A 90 -1.83 -12.21 1.60
CA ALA A 90 -2.05 -13.57 2.07
C ALA A 90 -0.86 -14.01 2.95
N HIS A 91 -1.13 -14.41 4.19
CA HIS A 91 -0.10 -14.94 5.09
C HIS A 91 -0.71 -15.79 6.21
N PRO A 92 -0.12 -16.97 6.54
CA PRO A 92 -0.62 -17.81 7.62
C PRO A 92 -0.65 -17.07 8.95
N ALA A 93 -1.78 -17.16 9.66
CA ALA A 93 -1.97 -16.47 10.93
C ALA A 93 -0.90 -16.82 11.99
N SER A 94 -0.39 -18.05 11.95
CA SER A 94 0.63 -18.56 12.87
C SER A 94 2.00 -17.86 12.77
N SER A 95 2.34 -17.27 11.62
CA SER A 95 3.63 -16.60 11.38
C SER A 95 3.51 -15.08 11.22
N LEU A 96 2.31 -14.52 11.30
CA LEU A 96 2.08 -13.07 11.16
C LEU A 96 2.94 -12.23 12.10
N ARG A 97 3.14 -12.70 13.34
CA ARG A 97 3.90 -11.99 14.38
C ARG A 97 5.36 -12.43 14.48
N ASP A 98 5.81 -13.40 13.69
CA ASP A 98 7.22 -13.80 13.69
C ASP A 98 8.08 -12.66 13.13
N PRO A 99 8.97 -12.03 13.92
CA PRO A 99 9.79 -10.92 13.45
C PRO A 99 10.68 -11.29 12.26
N LYS A 100 11.05 -12.58 12.12
CA LYS A 100 12.00 -13.05 11.11
C LYS A 100 11.37 -13.41 9.76
N THR A 101 10.04 -13.46 9.72
CA THR A 101 9.28 -13.83 8.53
C THR A 101 8.56 -12.59 7.98
N PRO A 102 9.20 -11.80 7.09
CA PRO A 102 8.58 -10.60 6.53
C PRO A 102 7.45 -10.93 5.55
N ILE A 103 6.49 -10.03 5.43
CA ILE A 103 5.48 -10.04 4.38
C ILE A 103 6.12 -9.51 3.10
N THR A 104 6.36 -10.38 2.12
CA THR A 104 7.12 -10.00 0.91
C THR A 104 6.24 -9.59 -0.26
N LYS A 105 4.91 -9.70 -0.14
CA LYS A 105 3.95 -9.37 -1.20
C LYS A 105 2.72 -8.69 -0.62
N VAL A 106 2.33 -7.57 -1.20
CA VAL A 106 1.14 -6.80 -0.82
C VAL A 106 0.38 -6.43 -2.09
N HIS A 107 -0.94 -6.47 -1.99
CA HIS A 107 -1.87 -6.08 -3.02
C HIS A 107 -2.58 -4.80 -2.61
N THR A 108 -2.72 -3.86 -3.55
CA THR A 108 -3.40 -2.58 -3.33
C THR A 108 -4.48 -2.38 -4.37
N LEU A 109 -5.72 -2.25 -3.91
CA LEU A 109 -6.86 -1.88 -4.73
C LEU A 109 -7.01 -0.37 -4.74
N TYR A 110 -7.21 0.20 -5.93
CA TYR A 110 -7.50 1.61 -6.14
C TYR A 110 -8.82 1.76 -6.88
N SER A 111 -9.74 2.55 -6.34
CA SER A 111 -10.88 3.06 -7.11
C SER A 111 -10.52 4.40 -7.71
N ILE A 112 -10.62 4.52 -9.03
CA ILE A 112 -10.19 5.69 -9.80
C ILE A 112 -11.37 6.34 -10.51
N GLY A 113 -11.25 7.65 -10.74
CA GLY A 113 -12.25 8.47 -11.42
C GLY A 113 -11.65 9.36 -12.50
N GLU A 114 -12.53 9.89 -13.35
CA GLU A 114 -12.20 10.62 -14.57
C GLU A 114 -11.24 11.81 -14.40
N LYS A 115 -11.15 12.42 -13.22
CA LYS A 115 -10.26 13.59 -13.00
C LYS A 115 -8.78 13.24 -12.91
N LEU A 116 -8.45 11.96 -12.97
CA LEU A 116 -7.07 11.48 -13.07
C LEU A 116 -6.62 11.25 -14.52
N THR A 117 -7.47 11.58 -15.50
CA THR A 117 -7.19 11.43 -16.93
C THR A 117 -6.01 12.28 -17.38
N GLY A 118 -5.10 11.71 -18.18
CA GLY A 118 -4.05 12.45 -18.89
C GLY A 118 -4.43 12.81 -20.32
N ILE A 119 -4.97 11.84 -21.05
CA ILE A 119 -5.56 12.01 -22.39
C ILE A 119 -6.90 11.28 -22.43
N SER A 120 -7.86 11.75 -23.21
CA SER A 120 -9.26 11.29 -23.24
C SER A 120 -9.48 9.81 -22.81
N GLY A 121 -10.00 9.61 -21.60
CA GLY A 121 -10.35 8.30 -21.04
C GLY A 121 -9.19 7.44 -20.50
N ILE A 122 -7.95 7.91 -20.58
CA ILE A 122 -6.75 7.19 -20.14
C ILE A 122 -6.14 7.88 -18.92
N LEU A 123 -5.90 7.11 -17.85
CA LEU A 123 -5.24 7.54 -16.63
C LEU A 123 -3.88 8.16 -16.94
N HIS A 124 -3.59 9.31 -16.34
CA HIS A 124 -2.30 9.99 -16.53
C HIS A 124 -1.14 9.10 -16.06
N GLY A 125 -0.09 8.97 -16.87
CA GLY A 125 1.06 8.11 -16.55
C GLY A 125 1.76 8.49 -15.24
N GLY A 126 1.81 9.79 -14.92
CA GLY A 126 2.32 10.26 -13.62
C GLY A 126 1.47 9.84 -12.42
N VAL A 127 0.15 9.71 -12.57
CA VAL A 127 -0.72 9.18 -11.51
C VAL A 127 -0.49 7.67 -11.34
N THR A 128 -0.27 6.96 -12.45
CA THR A 128 0.11 5.54 -12.40
C THR A 128 1.42 5.36 -11.62
N LEU A 129 2.44 6.21 -11.89
CA LEU A 129 3.70 6.18 -11.16
C LEU A 129 3.53 6.47 -9.67
N ALA A 130 2.69 7.43 -9.30
CA ALA A 130 2.37 7.69 -7.90
C ALA A 130 1.74 6.45 -7.23
N PHE A 131 0.74 5.84 -7.86
CA PHE A 131 0.07 4.66 -7.31
C PHE A 131 1.01 3.48 -7.12
N VAL A 132 1.89 3.20 -8.09
CA VAL A 132 2.81 2.05 -7.95
C VAL A 132 3.93 2.33 -6.94
N ASP A 133 4.38 3.58 -6.80
CA ASP A 133 5.33 3.97 -5.74
C ASP A 133 4.70 3.74 -4.35
N GLU A 134 3.47 4.23 -4.16
CA GLU A 134 2.70 4.02 -2.93
C GLU A 134 2.38 2.55 -2.69
N ALA A 135 1.99 1.77 -3.71
CA ALA A 135 1.73 0.34 -3.55
C ALA A 135 2.99 -0.42 -3.12
N MET A 136 4.16 -0.03 -3.62
CA MET A 136 5.43 -0.64 -3.22
C MET A 136 5.87 -0.22 -1.81
N SER A 137 5.56 1.00 -1.37
CA SER A 137 5.83 1.44 0.01
C SER A 137 5.09 0.56 1.02
N GLN A 138 3.92 0.02 0.67
CA GLN A 138 3.12 -0.82 1.57
C GLN A 138 3.83 -2.10 2.02
N VAL A 139 4.74 -2.66 1.20
CA VAL A 139 5.59 -3.78 1.63
C VAL A 139 6.49 -3.33 2.78
N VAL A 140 7.05 -2.12 2.73
CA VAL A 140 7.93 -1.59 3.78
C VAL A 140 7.13 -1.23 5.03
N GLU A 141 6.07 -0.44 4.86
CA GLU A 141 5.27 0.13 5.96
C GLU A 141 4.57 -0.94 6.78
N LEU A 142 3.99 -1.95 6.13
CA LEU A 142 3.34 -3.06 6.82
C LEU A 142 4.34 -3.86 7.67
N ASN A 143 5.52 -4.18 7.13
CA ASN A 143 6.54 -4.89 7.90
C ASN A 143 7.07 -4.07 9.07
N SER A 144 7.19 -2.74 8.90
CA SER A 144 7.55 -1.82 9.97
C SER A 144 6.49 -1.83 11.08
N ALA A 145 5.22 -1.70 10.72
CA ALA A 145 4.09 -1.73 11.65
C ALA A 145 3.93 -3.07 12.39
N LEU A 146 4.35 -4.16 11.76
CA LEU A 146 4.34 -5.50 12.36
C LEU A 146 5.61 -5.81 13.18
N GLY A 147 6.56 -4.87 13.27
CA GLY A 147 7.80 -5.05 14.04
C GLY A 147 8.72 -6.14 13.48
N LYS A 148 8.74 -6.31 12.16
CA LYS A 148 9.60 -7.30 11.51
C LYS A 148 11.08 -6.88 11.60
N GLU A 149 11.99 -7.83 11.56
CA GLU A 149 13.44 -7.61 11.61
C GLU A 149 14.02 -7.39 10.22
N GLY A 150 14.79 -6.32 10.01
CA GLY A 150 15.45 -6.05 8.71
C GLY A 150 15.56 -4.56 8.40
N ALA A 151 16.75 -4.14 7.96
CA ALA A 151 17.08 -2.72 7.73
C ALA A 151 16.10 -2.01 6.78
N THR A 152 15.46 -2.74 5.88
CA THR A 152 14.44 -2.24 4.94
C THR A 152 13.24 -1.59 5.63
N TRP A 153 12.79 -2.13 6.77
CA TRP A 153 11.58 -1.70 7.47
C TRP A 153 11.84 -1.20 8.89
N THR A 154 13.02 -1.44 9.47
CA THR A 154 13.43 -0.84 10.74
C THR A 154 13.97 0.58 10.59
N ASN A 155 14.49 0.94 9.41
CA ASN A 155 14.96 2.29 9.10
C ASN A 155 13.99 2.97 8.14
N THR A 156 14.03 4.30 8.09
CA THR A 156 13.36 5.05 7.02
C THR A 156 13.89 4.57 5.66
N SER A 157 12.99 4.12 4.80
CA SER A 157 13.30 3.70 3.43
C SER A 157 12.69 4.68 2.45
N VAL A 158 13.45 5.07 1.43
CA VAL A 158 13.00 6.02 0.41
C VAL A 158 13.18 5.45 -1.00
N THR A 159 12.35 5.89 -1.94
CA THR A 159 12.49 5.51 -3.35
C THR A 159 13.80 6.06 -3.92
N GLY A 160 14.67 5.17 -4.38
CA GLY A 160 15.92 5.52 -5.06
C GLY A 160 15.78 5.56 -6.58
N THR A 161 15.08 4.58 -7.17
CA THR A 161 14.80 4.53 -8.61
C THR A 161 13.42 3.95 -8.86
N LEU A 162 12.71 4.43 -9.88
CA LEU A 162 11.42 3.90 -10.30
C LEU A 162 11.39 3.78 -11.84
N GLU A 163 11.32 2.56 -12.36
CA GLU A 163 11.23 2.28 -13.80
C GLU A 163 9.89 1.60 -14.11
N CYS A 164 9.05 2.24 -14.91
CA CYS A 164 7.74 1.71 -15.31
C CYS A 164 7.69 1.42 -16.81
N LYS A 165 7.16 0.25 -17.15
CA LYS A 165 6.73 -0.12 -18.50
C LYS A 165 5.21 -0.03 -18.57
N PHE A 166 4.71 0.97 -19.29
CA PHE A 166 3.30 1.06 -19.66
C PHE A 166 3.02 0.09 -20.80
N LEU A 167 2.30 -0.99 -20.52
CA LEU A 167 2.02 -2.05 -21.49
C LEU A 167 0.76 -1.73 -22.30
N LYS A 168 -0.23 -1.11 -21.66
CA LYS A 168 -1.52 -0.73 -22.23
C LYS A 168 -2.05 0.56 -21.60
N GLY A 169 -2.95 1.25 -22.31
CA GLY A 169 -3.67 2.38 -21.77
C GLY A 169 -4.54 1.95 -20.59
N ILE A 170 -4.39 2.62 -19.45
CA ILE A 170 -5.19 2.35 -18.25
C ILE A 170 -6.46 3.19 -18.34
N PRO A 171 -7.67 2.59 -18.31
CA PRO A 171 -8.91 3.37 -18.24
C PRO A 171 -8.89 4.33 -17.05
N ALA A 172 -9.37 5.57 -17.23
CA ALA A 172 -9.36 6.58 -16.17
C ALA A 172 -10.41 6.34 -15.07
N GLU A 173 -11.29 5.37 -15.25
CA GLU A 173 -12.35 5.00 -14.31
C GLU A 173 -12.33 3.50 -14.02
N GLY A 174 -12.81 3.13 -12.84
CA GLY A 174 -12.95 1.74 -12.42
C GLY A 174 -12.03 1.37 -11.27
N VAL A 175 -11.63 0.11 -11.21
CA VAL A 175 -10.77 -0.41 -10.15
C VAL A 175 -9.50 -1.00 -10.73
N LEU A 176 -8.36 -0.64 -10.14
CA LEU A 176 -7.05 -1.20 -10.44
C LEU A 176 -6.55 -2.02 -9.27
N LEU A 177 -5.82 -3.09 -9.58
CA LEU A 177 -5.06 -3.86 -8.61
C LEU A 177 -3.57 -3.70 -8.90
N ALA A 178 -2.86 -3.06 -7.97
CA ALA A 178 -1.40 -3.04 -7.95
C ALA A 178 -0.90 -4.17 -7.03
N THR A 179 -0.02 -5.04 -7.52
CA THR A 179 0.60 -6.10 -6.71
C THR A 179 2.08 -5.82 -6.59
N ALA A 180 2.55 -5.50 -5.39
CA ALA A 180 3.95 -5.24 -5.10
C ALA A 180 4.60 -6.45 -4.40
N TRP A 181 5.86 -6.74 -4.74
CA TRP A 181 6.63 -7.77 -4.04
C TRP A 181 8.13 -7.50 -3.99
N LEU A 182 8.75 -7.93 -2.89
CA LEU A 182 10.19 -7.87 -2.66
C LEU A 182 10.89 -9.01 -3.43
N GLU A 183 11.81 -8.67 -4.33
CA GLU A 183 12.68 -9.65 -5.01
C GLU A 183 13.94 -9.97 -4.20
N GLY A 184 14.39 -9.04 -3.37
CA GLY A 184 15.55 -9.24 -2.51
C GLY A 184 16.07 -7.94 -1.92
N THR A 185 17.07 -8.08 -1.05
CA THR A 185 17.77 -6.96 -0.42
C THR A 185 19.27 -7.16 -0.54
N GLU A 186 19.97 -6.12 -1.00
CA GLU A 186 21.42 -6.05 -1.04
C GLU A 186 21.90 -4.85 -0.23
N ARG A 187 22.52 -5.12 0.92
CA ARG A 187 22.97 -4.10 1.87
C ARG A 187 21.80 -3.20 2.29
N ARG A 188 21.76 -1.95 1.78
CA ARG A 188 20.74 -0.94 2.07
C ARG A 188 19.72 -0.78 0.94
N LYS A 189 19.78 -1.63 -0.09
CA LYS A 189 18.92 -1.54 -1.27
C LYS A 189 17.94 -2.70 -1.26
N SER A 190 16.66 -2.40 -1.32
CA SER A 190 15.61 -3.38 -1.54
C SER A 190 15.07 -3.25 -2.95
N PHE A 191 14.95 -4.38 -3.63
CA PHE A 191 14.43 -4.45 -5.00
C PHE A 191 12.97 -4.85 -4.92
N ILE A 192 12.07 -3.92 -5.24
CA ILE A 192 10.62 -4.15 -5.19
C ILE A 192 10.08 -4.07 -6.62
N ARG A 193 9.23 -5.02 -6.98
CA ARG A 193 8.47 -5.01 -8.24
C ARG A 193 7.03 -4.66 -7.98
N CYS A 194 6.38 -4.14 -8.99
CA CYS A 194 4.94 -3.97 -8.99
C CYS A 194 4.34 -4.30 -10.36
N GLU A 195 3.13 -4.86 -10.36
CA GLU A 195 2.31 -5.03 -11.56
C GLU A 195 0.94 -4.42 -11.33
N VAL A 196 0.43 -3.73 -12.35
CA VAL A 196 -0.93 -3.15 -12.35
C VAL A 196 -1.80 -3.96 -13.30
N VAL A 197 -2.93 -4.44 -12.80
CA VAL A 197 -3.93 -5.18 -13.57
C VAL A 197 -5.33 -4.58 -13.42
N ASN A 198 -6.20 -4.82 -14.41
CA ASN A 198 -7.63 -4.52 -14.34
C ASN A 198 -8.45 -5.71 -13.82
N GLU A 199 -9.78 -5.60 -13.88
CA GLU A 199 -10.72 -6.66 -13.46
C GLU A 199 -10.63 -7.95 -14.27
N ASP A 200 -10.22 -7.86 -15.55
CA ASP A 200 -10.01 -9.03 -16.42
C ASP A 200 -8.68 -9.74 -16.15
N GLY A 201 -7.87 -9.22 -15.21
CA GLY A 201 -6.52 -9.72 -14.95
C GLY A 201 -5.50 -9.30 -16.03
N GLU A 202 -5.86 -8.34 -16.88
CA GLU A 202 -5.00 -7.85 -17.93
C GLU A 202 -3.91 -6.95 -17.36
N LYS A 203 -2.64 -7.25 -17.69
CA LYS A 203 -1.49 -6.47 -17.22
C LYS A 203 -1.37 -5.16 -18.00
N LEU A 204 -1.52 -4.06 -17.28
CA LEU A 204 -1.49 -2.71 -17.84
C LEU A 204 -0.13 -2.03 -17.66
N ALA A 205 0.56 -2.28 -16.54
CA ALA A 205 1.89 -1.76 -16.27
C ALA A 205 2.74 -2.75 -15.47
N SER A 206 4.05 -2.67 -15.64
CA SER A 206 5.04 -3.42 -14.88
C SER A 206 6.17 -2.50 -14.43
N VAL A 207 6.55 -2.59 -13.16
CA VAL A 207 7.42 -1.61 -12.50
C VAL A 207 8.54 -2.31 -11.75
N LYS A 208 9.73 -1.72 -11.80
CA LYS A 208 10.87 -2.08 -10.95
C LYS A 208 11.31 -0.87 -10.16
N SER A 209 11.57 -1.07 -8.88
CA SER A 209 12.03 0.00 -7.99
C SER A 209 13.19 -0.47 -7.12
N VAL A 210 14.07 0.47 -6.79
CA VAL A 210 15.09 0.32 -5.76
C VAL A 210 14.72 1.25 -4.62
N TRP A 211 14.54 0.68 -3.44
CA TRP A 211 14.28 1.40 -2.19
C TRP A 211 15.56 1.41 -1.36
N VAL A 212 15.89 2.56 -0.75
CA VAL A 212 17.13 2.76 -0.03
C VAL A 212 16.84 3.01 1.45
N SER A 213 17.26 2.08 2.30
CA SER A 213 17.29 2.28 3.75
C SER A 213 18.28 3.36 4.10
N LEU A 214 17.80 4.45 4.68
CA LEU A 214 18.62 5.51 5.23
C LEU A 214 19.37 4.97 6.47
N LEU A 215 20.58 5.46 6.68
CA LEU A 215 21.28 5.20 7.93
C LEU A 215 20.54 5.95 9.05
N PRO A 216 20.46 5.40 10.28
CA PRO A 216 19.91 6.11 11.41
C PRO A 216 20.86 7.26 11.77
N ASN A 217 20.71 8.39 11.07
CA ASN A 217 21.36 9.68 11.24
C ASN A 217 22.90 9.70 11.37
N LEU A 218 23.53 10.49 10.50
CA LEU A 218 24.59 11.40 10.96
C LEU A 218 23.97 12.45 11.87
#